data_AF-A0A9W4D3M2-F1
#
_entry.id   AF-A0A9W4D3M2-F1
#
_cell.length_a   1.000
_cell.length_b   1.000
_cell.length_c   1.000
_cell.angle_alpha   90.00
_cell.angle_beta   90.00
_cell.angle_gamma   90.00
#
_symmetry.space_group_name_H-M   'P 1'
#
loop_
_entity.id
_entity.type
_entity.pdbx_description
1 polymer ?
#
loop_
_entity_poly.entity_id
_entity_poly.type
_entity_poly.pdbx_seq_one_letter_code
_entity_poly.pdbx_strand_id
1 'polypeptide(L)'
;MVFENPVRRISKQQILPLFQGILNIDDRIDQFDQPPSDSYHALQWEQTGKRHHPQYYKRLKESVACAGFAGCVIPYNNSGEFLVEWWDSWRFWESLAAGCVTFHVDFDKYGIDLPVIPENWRHYIGIDLEHPQDTIDRIISEPNILEQISTEGRQWAINHYSPVPTALRFLETISAYQNAKNGFFETSQQSLEQTINLPLRKINLVIFPDWSQPELSLSLELKPILQTLANHPDALDITLLLDNRNKTDEEANLILSSVVMDLLMEGEVSLGSEHLEITLIGQGNSNQWPVLLPRLLGRIQLENEDQTAIAESKADQLPCYSLDCLNWQF
;
A
#
# COMPACT_ATOMS: atom_id res chain seq x y z
N MET A 1 18.36 -2.05 20.00
CA MET A 1 19.23 -0.90 19.68
C MET A 1 18.30 0.16 19.12
N VAL A 2 18.24 1.36 19.71
CA VAL A 2 17.20 2.34 19.38
C VAL A 2 17.42 2.82 17.94
N PHE A 3 16.44 2.55 17.07
CA PHE A 3 16.36 3.13 15.72
C PHE A 3 16.14 4.65 15.84
N GLU A 4 17.18 5.39 16.20
CA GLU A 4 17.15 6.85 16.19
C GLU A 4 17.16 7.32 14.74
N ASN A 5 16.00 7.56 14.13
CA ASN A 5 15.81 8.17 12.80
C ASN A 5 16.93 9.19 12.46
N PRO A 6 18.05 8.77 11.81
CA PRO A 6 19.24 9.62 11.80
C PRO A 6 19.05 10.86 10.94
N VAL A 7 18.21 10.81 9.90
CA VAL A 7 17.86 11.99 9.08
C VAL A 7 17.15 13.04 9.93
N ARG A 8 16.24 12.64 10.82
CA ARG A 8 15.55 13.57 11.73
C ARG A 8 16.52 14.19 12.73
N ARG A 9 17.51 13.42 13.21
CA ARG A 9 18.56 13.93 14.10
C ARG A 9 19.45 14.94 13.38
N ILE A 10 19.89 14.63 12.16
CA ILE A 10 20.65 15.54 11.29
C ILE A 10 19.85 16.82 11.06
N SER A 11 18.57 16.69 10.69
CA SER A 11 17.69 17.83 10.48
C SER A 11 17.61 18.73 11.72
N LYS A 12 17.38 18.17 12.90
CA LYS A 12 17.33 18.94 14.16
C LYS A 12 18.65 19.65 14.49
N GLN A 13 19.78 19.02 14.21
CA GLN A 13 21.10 19.53 14.61
C GLN A 13 21.73 20.48 13.60
N GLN A 14 21.48 20.28 12.31
CA GLN A 14 22.22 20.94 11.23
C GLN A 14 21.33 21.77 10.30
N ILE A 15 20.07 21.38 10.10
CA ILE A 15 19.18 22.02 9.13
C ILE A 15 18.27 23.04 9.81
N LEU A 16 17.48 22.61 10.81
CA LEU A 16 16.51 23.48 11.50
C LEU A 16 17.14 24.77 12.06
N PRO A 17 18.36 24.78 12.64
CA PRO A 17 18.99 26.02 13.09
C PRO A 17 19.16 27.06 11.97
N LEU A 18 19.40 26.64 10.72
CA LEU A 18 19.56 27.55 9.60
C LEU A 18 18.24 28.23 9.20
N PHE A 19 17.11 27.55 9.43
CA PHE A 19 15.77 28.09 9.15
C PHE A 19 15.30 29.13 10.19
N GLN A 20 15.87 29.17 11.39
CA GLN A 20 15.45 30.12 12.45
C GLN A 20 15.54 31.59 12.03
N GLY A 21 16.41 31.91 11.07
CA GLY A 21 16.56 33.27 10.53
C GLY A 21 15.49 33.68 9.52
N ILE A 22 14.72 32.74 8.98
CA ILE A 22 13.76 32.98 7.88
C ILE A 22 12.35 32.47 8.16
N LEU A 23 12.17 31.51 9.07
CA LEU A 23 10.88 30.92 9.44
C LEU A 23 10.79 30.70 10.96
N ASN A 24 9.58 30.87 11.50
CA ASN A 24 9.29 30.51 12.89
C ASN A 24 9.20 28.99 13.03
N ILE A 25 9.92 28.44 14.01
CA ILE A 25 9.93 26.99 14.27
C ILE A 25 8.89 26.65 15.34
N ASP A 26 8.00 25.72 15.00
CA ASP A 26 7.09 25.05 15.93
C ASP A 26 7.54 23.59 16.13
N ASP A 27 8.04 23.28 17.33
CA ASP A 27 8.54 21.96 17.71
C ASP A 27 7.62 21.23 18.70
N ARG A 28 6.37 21.71 18.87
CA ARG A 28 5.40 21.10 19.77
C ARG A 28 5.08 19.66 19.40
N ILE A 29 4.97 18.82 20.42
CA ILE A 29 4.58 17.41 20.32
C ILE A 29 3.27 17.24 21.09
N ASP A 30 2.23 16.73 20.43
CA ASP A 30 0.96 16.41 21.09
C ASP A 30 1.09 15.14 21.94
N GLN A 31 0.24 15.02 22.96
CA GLN A 31 0.07 13.77 23.69
C GLN A 31 -0.89 12.86 22.90
N PHE A 32 -0.51 11.59 22.76
CA PHE A 32 -1.23 10.62 21.91
C PHE A 32 -1.92 9.50 22.71
N ASP A 33 -1.87 9.58 24.04
CA ASP A 33 -2.22 8.47 24.92
C ASP A 33 -3.73 8.33 25.18
N GLN A 34 -4.51 9.34 24.80
CA GLN A 34 -5.96 9.39 25.04
C GLN A 34 -6.72 9.73 23.75
N PRO A 35 -7.89 9.13 23.52
CA PRO A 35 -8.72 9.45 22.36
C PRO A 35 -9.22 10.91 22.44
N PRO A 36 -9.45 11.56 21.29
CA PRO A 36 -10.15 12.84 21.23
C PRO A 36 -11.53 12.77 21.90
N SER A 37 -11.96 13.86 22.52
CA SER A 37 -13.29 13.93 23.17
C SER A 37 -14.46 13.98 22.19
N ASP A 38 -14.21 14.46 20.97
CA ASP A 38 -15.18 14.45 19.88
C ASP A 38 -15.37 13.04 19.31
N SER A 39 -16.63 12.60 19.15
CA SER A 39 -16.94 11.21 18.79
C SER A 39 -16.48 10.82 17.38
N TYR A 40 -16.53 11.74 16.42
CA TYR A 40 -16.02 11.49 15.07
C TYR A 40 -14.50 11.30 15.11
N HIS A 41 -13.79 12.19 15.80
CA HIS A 41 -12.35 12.08 15.94
C HIS A 41 -11.90 10.89 16.79
N ALA A 42 -12.68 10.47 17.79
CA ALA A 42 -12.45 9.25 18.55
C ALA A 42 -12.52 8.01 17.66
N LEU A 43 -13.54 7.91 16.82
CA LEU A 43 -13.69 6.81 15.86
C LEU A 43 -12.51 6.76 14.87
N GLN A 44 -12.15 7.89 14.27
CA GLN A 44 -11.01 7.96 13.35
C GLN A 44 -9.68 7.62 14.05
N TRP A 45 -9.50 8.02 15.30
CA TRP A 45 -8.34 7.64 16.09
C TRP A 45 -8.26 6.14 16.31
N GLU A 46 -9.37 5.48 16.63
CA GLU A 46 -9.42 4.03 16.78
C GLU A 46 -9.11 3.31 15.45
N GLN A 47 -9.77 3.70 14.37
CA GLN A 47 -9.63 3.07 13.04
C GLN A 47 -8.23 3.22 12.43
N THR A 48 -7.51 4.29 12.75
CA THR A 48 -6.17 4.56 12.20
C THR A 48 -5.04 3.92 13.01
N GLY A 49 -5.37 3.08 14.00
CA GLY A 49 -4.38 2.54 14.93
C GLY A 49 -3.77 3.64 15.80
N LYS A 50 -4.59 4.60 16.25
CA LYS A 50 -4.23 5.74 17.11
C LYS A 50 -3.39 6.83 16.43
N ARG A 51 -3.50 6.97 15.10
CA ARG A 51 -2.69 7.93 14.31
C ARG A 51 -3.46 9.19 13.89
N HIS A 52 -4.78 9.25 14.11
CA HIS A 52 -5.58 10.43 13.80
C HIS A 52 -5.53 11.47 14.92
N HIS A 53 -4.93 12.62 14.65
CA HIS A 53 -4.78 13.72 15.63
C HIS A 53 -5.32 15.05 15.09
N PRO A 54 -6.52 15.49 15.50
CA PRO A 54 -7.15 16.70 14.94
C PRO A 54 -6.31 17.97 15.09
N GLN A 55 -5.62 18.12 16.23
CA GLN A 55 -4.77 19.29 16.49
C GLN A 55 -3.53 19.31 15.60
N TYR A 56 -2.97 18.15 15.28
CA TYR A 56 -1.87 18.03 14.32
C TYR A 56 -2.30 18.57 12.94
N TYR A 57 -3.42 18.11 12.40
CA TYR A 57 -3.91 18.59 11.10
C TYR A 57 -4.30 20.06 11.11
N LYS A 58 -4.81 20.57 12.24
CA LYS A 58 -5.07 22.00 12.40
C LYS A 58 -3.76 22.81 12.30
N ARG A 59 -2.73 22.43 13.06
CA ARG A 59 -1.42 23.09 13.00
C ARG A 59 -0.78 23.00 11.62
N LEU A 60 -0.91 21.85 10.96
CA LEU A 60 -0.40 21.65 9.62
C LEU A 60 -1.01 22.65 8.64
N LYS A 61 -2.35 22.81 8.64
CA LYS A 61 -3.05 23.79 7.79
C LYS A 61 -2.73 25.25 8.11
N GLU A 62 -2.20 25.54 9.30
CA GLU A 62 -1.79 26.89 9.73
C GLU A 62 -0.29 27.14 9.48
N SER A 63 0.46 26.13 9.03
CA SER A 63 1.91 26.20 8.84
C SER A 63 2.27 26.51 7.39
N VAL A 64 3.23 27.43 7.20
CA VAL A 64 3.80 27.76 5.87
C VAL A 64 4.56 26.55 5.29
N ALA A 65 5.30 25.86 6.15
CA ALA A 65 6.16 24.76 5.74
C ALA A 65 6.23 23.68 6.82
N CYS A 66 6.60 22.46 6.42
CA CYS A 66 6.71 21.31 7.30
C CYS A 66 8.01 20.54 7.05
N ALA A 67 8.67 20.17 8.15
CA ALA A 67 9.86 19.32 8.13
C ALA A 67 9.46 17.83 8.04
N GLY A 68 9.50 17.29 6.83
CA GLY A 68 9.14 15.91 6.46
C GLY A 68 10.22 14.86 6.74
N PHE A 69 11.27 15.20 7.49
CA PHE A 69 12.42 14.32 7.69
C PHE A 69 12.10 13.08 8.54
N ALA A 70 12.29 11.91 7.94
CA ALA A 70 12.30 10.60 8.56
C ALA A 70 13.33 9.71 7.86
N GLY A 71 13.51 8.50 8.40
CA GLY A 71 14.36 7.50 7.77
C GLY A 71 15.83 7.52 8.20
N CYS A 72 16.62 6.73 7.48
CA CYS A 72 17.98 6.31 7.79
C CYS A 72 18.99 6.73 6.72
N VAL A 73 20.17 7.17 7.16
CA VAL A 73 21.33 7.40 6.30
C VAL A 73 22.48 6.50 6.73
N ILE A 74 23.17 5.94 5.73
CA ILE A 74 24.38 5.14 5.91
C ILE A 74 25.53 5.76 5.09
N PRO A 75 26.79 5.62 5.52
CA PRO A 75 27.93 6.04 4.71
C PRO A 75 27.94 5.24 3.40
N TYR A 76 27.99 5.92 2.26
CA TYR A 76 28.04 5.26 0.96
C TYR A 76 29.44 4.70 0.68
N ASN A 77 30.48 5.41 1.14
CA ASN A 77 31.89 5.07 0.93
C ASN A 77 32.78 5.80 1.96
N ASN A 78 34.11 5.69 1.80
CA ASN A 78 35.08 6.41 2.62
C ASN A 78 35.26 7.89 2.22
N SER A 79 34.50 8.42 1.24
CA SER A 79 34.60 9.83 0.80
C SER A 79 33.82 10.79 1.69
N GLY A 80 32.92 10.27 2.54
CA GLY A 80 32.04 11.06 3.39
C GLY A 80 30.63 11.29 2.81
N GLU A 81 30.34 10.70 1.66
CA GLU A 81 29.00 10.68 1.05
C GLU A 81 28.02 9.79 1.84
N PHE A 82 26.74 10.15 1.81
CA PHE A 82 25.67 9.41 2.46
C PHE A 82 24.67 8.84 1.45
N LEU A 83 24.21 7.63 1.72
CA LEU A 83 23.03 7.03 1.09
C LEU A 83 21.86 7.09 2.05
N VAL A 84 20.67 7.46 1.57
CA VAL A 84 19.43 7.36 2.34
C VAL A 84 18.86 5.94 2.13
N GLU A 85 19.02 5.08 3.13
CA GLU A 85 18.55 3.67 3.09
C GLU A 85 17.04 3.57 3.25
N TRP A 86 16.46 4.43 4.08
CA TRP A 86 15.03 4.55 4.33
C TRP A 86 14.70 6.04 4.44
N TRP A 87 13.57 6.50 3.92
CA TRP A 87 13.22 7.92 3.86
C TRP A 87 11.77 8.26 4.19
N ASP A 88 10.85 7.28 4.25
CA ASP A 88 9.43 7.59 4.24
C ASP A 88 8.95 8.26 5.54
N SER A 89 8.13 9.28 5.33
CA SER A 89 7.39 9.97 6.37
C SER A 89 6.01 10.28 5.81
N TRP A 90 4.95 9.78 6.45
CA TRP A 90 3.57 10.16 6.12
C TRP A 90 3.38 11.67 6.07
N ARG A 91 4.13 12.39 6.90
CA ARG A 91 4.20 13.85 6.94
C ARG A 91 4.50 14.48 5.59
N PHE A 92 5.24 13.80 4.71
CA PHE A 92 5.50 14.29 3.36
C PHE A 92 4.19 14.56 2.61
N TRP A 93 3.35 13.53 2.46
CA TRP A 93 2.06 13.67 1.77
C TRP A 93 1.04 14.50 2.56
N GLU A 94 0.98 14.32 3.89
CA GLU A 94 0.04 15.06 4.75
C GLU A 94 0.27 16.58 4.65
N SER A 95 1.53 17.01 4.64
CA SER A 95 1.88 18.43 4.59
C SER A 95 1.66 19.04 3.21
N LEU A 96 2.00 18.33 2.13
CA LEU A 96 1.63 18.76 0.77
C LEU A 96 0.10 18.91 0.64
N ALA A 97 -0.68 17.91 1.08
CA ALA A 97 -2.14 17.96 0.99
C ALA A 97 -2.75 19.12 1.81
N ALA A 98 -2.13 19.46 2.95
CA ALA A 98 -2.50 20.60 3.79
C ALA A 98 -2.11 21.96 3.19
N GLY A 99 -1.31 21.99 2.12
CA GLY A 99 -0.82 23.22 1.49
C GLY A 99 0.47 23.78 2.09
N CYS A 100 1.21 22.98 2.87
CA CYS A 100 2.54 23.38 3.32
C CYS A 100 3.56 23.19 2.20
N VAL A 101 4.62 24.00 2.23
CA VAL A 101 5.89 23.62 1.59
C VAL A 101 6.54 22.50 2.39
N THR A 102 6.85 21.39 1.74
CA THR A 102 7.46 20.25 2.43
C THR A 102 8.97 20.26 2.25
N PHE A 103 9.70 20.29 3.36
CA PHE A 103 11.15 20.07 3.37
C PHE A 103 11.44 18.59 3.58
N HIS A 104 12.20 18.00 2.67
CA HIS A 104 12.70 16.62 2.78
C HIS A 104 14.12 16.55 2.24
N VAL A 105 14.77 15.39 2.24
CA VAL A 105 16.02 15.17 1.52
C VAL A 105 15.77 15.30 0.02
N ASP A 106 16.78 15.66 -0.76
CA ASP A 106 16.67 15.73 -2.22
C ASP A 106 16.49 14.32 -2.82
N PHE A 107 15.29 14.04 -3.34
CA PHE A 107 14.94 12.71 -3.87
C PHE A 107 15.80 12.33 -5.07
N ASP A 108 16.12 13.28 -5.95
CA ASP A 108 16.96 13.03 -7.12
C ASP A 108 18.40 12.74 -6.69
N LYS A 109 18.94 13.51 -5.72
CA LYS A 109 20.30 13.30 -5.21
C LYS A 109 20.44 11.96 -4.48
N TYR A 110 19.45 11.57 -3.68
CA TYR A 110 19.53 10.38 -2.82
C TYR A 110 18.88 9.13 -3.44
N GLY A 111 18.45 9.19 -4.70
CA GLY A 111 17.93 8.03 -5.43
C GLY A 111 16.61 7.50 -4.89
N ILE A 112 15.76 8.38 -4.36
CA ILE A 112 14.44 8.01 -3.85
C ILE A 112 13.50 7.82 -5.04
N ASP A 113 12.86 6.65 -5.08
CA ASP A 113 11.92 6.28 -6.14
C ASP A 113 10.47 6.24 -5.62
N LEU A 114 9.55 6.66 -6.48
CA LEU A 114 8.12 6.76 -6.20
C LEU A 114 7.33 6.50 -7.49
N PRO A 115 6.12 5.92 -7.42
CA PRO A 115 5.30 5.65 -8.63
C PRO A 115 5.09 6.87 -9.52
N VAL A 116 4.96 8.04 -8.91
CA VAL A 116 5.07 9.34 -9.57
C VAL A 116 6.00 10.19 -8.71
N ILE A 117 7.15 10.61 -9.23
CA ILE A 117 8.14 11.38 -8.45
C ILE A 117 7.78 12.88 -8.43
N PRO A 118 7.91 13.57 -7.28
CA PRO A 118 7.75 15.02 -7.23
C PRO A 118 9.02 15.72 -7.72
N GLU A 119 8.87 16.82 -8.45
CA GLU A 119 9.98 17.65 -8.93
C GLU A 119 10.51 18.53 -7.79
N ASN A 120 11.82 18.46 -7.52
CA ASN A 120 12.48 19.32 -6.54
C ASN A 120 12.34 20.80 -6.95
N TRP A 121 12.14 21.69 -5.97
CA TRP A 121 11.90 23.13 -6.15
C TRP A 121 10.64 23.50 -6.94
N ARG A 122 9.76 22.53 -7.18
CA ARG A 122 8.44 22.74 -7.79
C ARG A 122 7.33 22.17 -6.94
N HIS A 123 7.41 20.91 -6.55
CA HIS A 123 6.40 20.25 -5.71
C HIS A 123 6.80 20.20 -4.23
N TYR A 124 8.09 20.23 -3.93
CA TYR A 124 8.65 20.21 -2.57
C TYR A 124 10.05 20.84 -2.58
N ILE A 125 10.67 21.01 -1.41
CA ILE A 125 12.06 21.45 -1.29
C ILE A 125 12.89 20.29 -0.76
N GLY A 126 13.66 19.68 -1.67
CA GLY A 126 14.68 18.69 -1.39
C GLY A 126 15.96 19.36 -0.92
N ILE A 127 16.44 18.97 0.25
CA ILE A 127 17.64 19.48 0.89
C ILE A 127 18.80 18.52 0.63
N ASP A 128 19.87 19.06 0.05
CA ASP A 128 21.17 18.43 0.08
C ASP A 128 21.73 18.47 1.51
N LEU A 129 21.88 17.30 2.14
CA LEU A 129 22.41 17.17 3.50
C LEU A 129 23.87 17.61 3.61
N GLU A 130 24.62 17.64 2.50
CA GLU A 130 26.02 18.09 2.45
C GLU A 130 26.14 19.61 2.37
N HIS A 131 25.15 20.27 1.74
CA HIS A 131 25.14 21.72 1.49
C HIS A 131 23.79 22.37 1.87
N PRO A 132 23.30 22.23 3.12
CA PRO A 132 21.98 22.71 3.50
C PRO A 132 21.84 24.24 3.45
N GLN A 133 22.95 25.00 3.49
CA GLN A 133 22.95 26.45 3.39
C GLN A 133 22.43 26.95 2.03
N ASP A 134 22.71 26.22 0.95
CA ASP A 134 22.29 26.59 -0.41
C ASP A 134 20.75 26.67 -0.52
N THR A 135 20.04 25.84 0.26
CA THR A 135 18.58 25.89 0.35
C THR A 135 18.10 27.22 0.95
N ILE A 136 18.77 27.69 2.01
CA ILE A 136 18.42 28.94 2.69
C ILE A 136 18.70 30.13 1.78
N ASP A 137 19.86 30.14 1.15
CA ASP A 137 20.28 31.21 0.25
C ASP A 137 19.30 31.35 -0.93
N ARG A 138 18.84 30.22 -1.48
CA ARG A 138 17.82 30.21 -2.52
C ARG A 138 16.47 30.77 -2.04
N ILE A 139 15.98 30.34 -0.88
CA ILE A 139 14.71 30.88 -0.32
C ILE A 139 14.79 32.40 -0.11
N ILE A 140 15.93 32.90 0.37
CA ILE A 140 16.14 34.35 0.57
C ILE A 140 16.13 35.11 -0.76
N SER A 141 16.76 34.56 -1.80
CA SER A 141 16.85 35.18 -3.12
C SER A 141 15.56 35.12 -3.95
N GLU A 142 14.66 34.19 -3.64
CA GLU A 142 13.39 33.98 -4.35
C GLU A 142 12.17 34.13 -3.40
N PRO A 143 11.72 35.36 -3.06
CA PRO A 143 10.75 35.59 -1.98
C PRO A 143 9.37 34.96 -2.19
N ASN A 144 8.99 34.65 -3.43
CA ASN A 144 7.69 34.04 -3.76
C ASN A 144 7.77 32.51 -3.95
N ILE A 145 8.95 31.90 -3.80
CA ILE A 145 9.16 30.50 -4.14
C ILE A 145 8.32 29.56 -3.28
N LEU A 146 8.12 29.90 -2.01
CA LEU A 146 7.34 29.08 -1.08
C LEU A 146 5.85 29.04 -1.45
N GLU A 147 5.27 30.15 -1.91
CA GLU A 147 3.87 30.20 -2.34
C GLU A 147 3.63 29.35 -3.59
N GLN A 148 4.55 29.44 -4.55
CA GLN A 148 4.51 28.64 -5.78
C GLN A 148 4.62 27.15 -5.48
N ILE A 149 5.63 26.75 -4.69
CA ILE A 149 5.84 25.36 -4.32
C ILE A 149 4.67 24.80 -3.48
N SER A 150 4.10 25.58 -2.57
CA SER A 150 2.92 25.20 -1.80
C SER A 150 1.74 24.83 -2.72
N THR A 151 1.47 25.67 -3.71
CA THR A 151 0.35 25.46 -4.65
C THR A 151 0.58 24.23 -5.53
N GLU A 152 1.75 24.14 -6.15
CA GLU A 152 2.07 23.04 -7.06
C GLU A 152 2.25 21.71 -6.32
N GLY A 153 2.91 21.72 -5.16
CA GLY A 153 3.08 20.55 -4.30
C GLY A 153 1.76 19.95 -3.83
N ARG A 154 0.83 20.81 -3.40
CA ARG A 154 -0.52 20.37 -3.02
C ARG A 154 -1.26 19.76 -4.21
N GLN A 155 -1.22 20.42 -5.37
CA GLN A 155 -1.91 19.93 -6.56
C GLN A 155 -1.35 18.59 -7.02
N TRP A 156 -0.03 18.44 -7.00
CA TRP A 156 0.66 17.20 -7.30
C TRP A 156 0.24 16.06 -6.34
N ALA A 157 0.24 16.33 -5.04
CA ALA A 157 -0.17 15.32 -4.04
C ALA A 157 -1.62 14.89 -4.23
N ILE A 158 -2.54 15.83 -4.54
CA ILE A 158 -3.94 15.50 -4.80
C ILE A 158 -4.09 14.69 -6.10
N ASN A 159 -3.43 15.11 -7.18
CA ASN A 159 -3.55 14.47 -8.49
C ASN A 159 -2.98 13.06 -8.53
N HIS A 160 -1.94 12.80 -7.75
CA HIS A 160 -1.21 11.54 -7.82
C HIS A 160 -1.39 10.68 -6.58
N TYR A 161 -1.54 11.24 -5.38
CA TYR A 161 -1.49 10.46 -4.13
C TYR A 161 -2.77 10.53 -3.27
N SER A 162 -3.83 11.20 -3.74
CA SER A 162 -5.14 11.10 -3.10
C SER A 162 -5.74 9.69 -3.24
N PRO A 163 -6.83 9.34 -2.51
CA PRO A 163 -7.35 7.97 -2.51
C PRO A 163 -7.69 7.42 -3.90
N VAL A 164 -8.28 8.24 -4.77
CA VAL A 164 -8.70 7.82 -6.13
C VAL A 164 -7.51 7.44 -7.02
N PRO A 165 -6.51 8.30 -7.29
CA PRO A 165 -5.37 7.95 -8.13
C PRO A 165 -4.53 6.81 -7.54
N THR A 166 -4.47 6.69 -6.21
CA THR A 166 -3.82 5.54 -5.55
C THR A 166 -4.56 4.23 -5.84
N ALA A 167 -5.89 4.22 -5.70
CA ALA A 167 -6.70 3.05 -6.03
C ALA A 167 -6.58 2.67 -7.52
N LEU A 168 -6.62 3.65 -8.43
CA LEU A 168 -6.49 3.40 -9.87
C LEU A 168 -5.14 2.76 -10.23
N ARG A 169 -4.02 3.30 -9.74
CA ARG A 169 -2.69 2.68 -9.98
C ARG A 169 -2.62 1.26 -9.45
N PHE A 170 -3.24 1.00 -8.31
CA PHE A 170 -3.25 -0.33 -7.74
C PHE A 170 -4.03 -1.32 -8.63
N LEU A 171 -5.20 -0.92 -9.14
CA LEU A 171 -5.96 -1.71 -10.11
C LEU A 171 -5.19 -1.95 -11.41
N GLU A 172 -4.49 -0.93 -11.92
CA GLU A 172 -3.60 -1.05 -13.08
C GLU A 172 -2.48 -2.05 -12.82
N THR A 173 -1.88 -2.02 -11.63
CA THR A 173 -0.81 -2.95 -11.22
C THR A 173 -1.34 -4.39 -11.18
N ILE A 174 -2.54 -4.61 -10.63
CA ILE A 174 -3.19 -5.93 -10.61
C ILE A 174 -3.52 -6.39 -12.02
N SER A 175 -4.09 -5.53 -12.86
CA SER A 175 -4.44 -5.86 -14.24
C SER A 175 -3.20 -6.20 -15.07
N ALA A 176 -2.13 -5.41 -14.94
CA ALA A 176 -0.85 -5.65 -15.61
C ALA A 176 -0.24 -6.99 -15.16
N TYR A 177 -0.29 -7.28 -13.86
CA TYR A 177 0.16 -8.57 -13.32
C TYR A 177 -0.65 -9.74 -13.90
N GLN A 178 -1.98 -9.63 -13.94
CA GLN A 178 -2.87 -10.64 -14.53
C GLN A 178 -2.59 -10.86 -16.02
N ASN A 179 -2.39 -9.78 -16.78
CA ASN A 179 -2.10 -9.85 -18.21
C ASN A 179 -0.70 -10.44 -18.50
N ALA A 180 0.31 -10.04 -17.75
CA ALA A 180 1.67 -10.57 -17.89
C ALA A 180 1.68 -12.07 -17.61
N LYS A 181 1.00 -12.49 -16.55
CA LYS A 181 0.79 -13.89 -16.19
C LYS A 181 0.09 -14.65 -17.32
N ASN A 182 -1.04 -14.16 -17.83
CA ASN A 182 -1.76 -14.78 -18.94
C ASN A 182 -0.92 -14.88 -20.23
N GLY A 183 -0.14 -13.84 -20.56
CA GLY A 183 0.74 -13.80 -21.74
C GLY A 183 2.01 -14.66 -21.64
N PHE A 184 2.54 -14.87 -20.44
CA PHE A 184 3.65 -15.81 -20.19
C PHE A 184 3.24 -17.27 -20.45
N PHE A 185 1.96 -17.62 -20.21
CA PHE A 185 1.44 -18.94 -20.53
C PHE A 185 1.14 -19.15 -22.02
N GLU A 186 0.81 -18.10 -22.78
CA GLU A 186 0.53 -18.22 -24.23
C GLU A 186 1.77 -18.50 -25.08
N THR A 187 2.96 -18.06 -24.63
CA THR A 187 4.20 -18.20 -25.42
C THR A 187 4.87 -19.58 -25.28
N SER A 188 4.28 -20.48 -24.49
CA SER A 188 4.88 -21.78 -24.18
C SER A 188 3.93 -22.96 -24.34
N GLN A 189 3.24 -23.11 -25.48
CA GLN A 189 2.83 -24.44 -26.00
C GLN A 189 2.18 -24.41 -27.40
N GLN A 190 2.93 -24.88 -28.40
CA GLN A 190 2.35 -25.65 -29.51
C GLN A 190 2.35 -27.12 -29.11
N SER A 191 1.29 -27.59 -28.45
CA SER A 191 0.87 -29.00 -28.45
C SER A 191 -0.54 -29.14 -27.84
N LEU A 192 -1.40 -29.86 -28.54
CA LEU A 192 -2.83 -30.05 -28.28
C LEU A 192 -3.09 -30.91 -27.02
N GLU A 193 -3.20 -30.27 -25.85
CA GLU A 193 -4.01 -30.74 -24.72
C GLU A 193 -4.73 -29.52 -24.12
N GLN A 194 -6.04 -29.60 -23.88
CA GLN A 194 -6.85 -28.51 -23.32
C GLN A 194 -6.29 -28.08 -21.96
N THR A 195 -5.41 -27.07 -21.95
CA THR A 195 -4.64 -26.67 -20.79
C THR A 195 -5.37 -25.59 -20.00
N ILE A 196 -5.55 -25.82 -18.70
CA ILE A 196 -6.04 -24.80 -17.78
C ILE A 196 -4.98 -23.69 -17.70
N ASN A 197 -5.35 -22.48 -18.14
CA ASN A 197 -4.49 -21.29 -18.04
C ASN A 197 -4.67 -20.61 -16.67
N LEU A 198 -4.32 -21.32 -15.60
CA LEU A 198 -4.34 -20.82 -14.22
C LEU A 198 -2.98 -21.08 -13.57
N PRO A 199 -2.50 -20.18 -12.69
CA PRO A 199 -1.18 -20.23 -12.04
C PRO A 199 -1.11 -21.25 -10.91
N LEU A 200 -1.57 -22.48 -11.12
CA LEU A 200 -1.68 -23.46 -10.06
C LEU A 200 -0.28 -23.75 -9.47
N ARG A 201 -0.18 -23.70 -8.14
CA ARG A 201 1.03 -24.03 -7.37
C ARG A 201 0.87 -25.41 -6.70
N LYS A 202 1.71 -25.74 -5.71
CA LYS A 202 1.67 -27.03 -5.01
C LYS A 202 0.37 -27.19 -4.20
N ILE A 203 -0.05 -26.11 -3.55
CA ILE A 203 -1.25 -26.07 -2.73
C ILE A 203 -2.25 -25.15 -3.41
N ASN A 204 -3.37 -25.69 -3.91
CA ASN A 204 -4.42 -24.90 -4.57
C ASN A 204 -5.70 -24.99 -3.75
N LEU A 205 -6.15 -23.85 -3.24
CA LEU A 205 -7.36 -23.74 -2.43
C LEU A 205 -8.39 -22.90 -3.18
N VAL A 206 -9.66 -23.18 -2.98
CA VAL A 206 -10.74 -22.41 -3.63
C VAL A 206 -11.71 -21.82 -2.61
N ILE A 207 -12.24 -20.65 -2.90
CA ILE A 207 -13.38 -20.05 -2.19
C ILE A 207 -14.49 -19.64 -3.14
N PHE A 208 -15.71 -19.61 -2.62
CA PHE A 208 -16.94 -19.27 -3.35
C PHE A 208 -17.67 -18.11 -2.67
N PRO A 209 -17.18 -16.86 -2.78
CA PRO A 209 -17.84 -15.70 -2.18
C PRO A 209 -19.24 -15.50 -2.73
N ASP A 210 -20.21 -15.23 -1.86
CA ASP A 210 -21.51 -14.72 -2.32
C ASP A 210 -21.39 -13.24 -2.72
N TRP A 211 -21.14 -13.01 -4.01
CA TRP A 211 -21.00 -11.69 -4.60
C TRP A 211 -22.28 -10.83 -4.59
N SER A 212 -23.42 -11.39 -4.17
CA SER A 212 -24.66 -10.61 -3.97
C SER A 212 -24.67 -9.83 -2.66
N GLN A 213 -23.75 -10.16 -1.74
CA GLN A 213 -23.58 -9.45 -0.48
C GLN A 213 -23.09 -8.00 -0.67
N PRO A 214 -23.37 -7.10 0.29
CA PRO A 214 -22.74 -5.78 0.34
C PRO A 214 -21.21 -5.89 0.41
N GLU A 215 -20.50 -4.95 -0.24
CA GLU A 215 -19.03 -4.92 -0.29
C GLU A 215 -18.40 -5.00 1.12
N LEU A 216 -18.93 -4.25 2.09
CA LEU A 216 -18.41 -4.28 3.46
C LEU A 216 -18.46 -5.68 4.09
N SER A 217 -19.53 -6.44 3.84
CA SER A 217 -19.69 -7.81 4.35
C SER A 217 -18.68 -8.76 3.68
N LEU A 218 -18.52 -8.66 2.36
CA LEU A 218 -17.51 -9.42 1.62
C LEU A 218 -16.10 -9.10 2.11
N SER A 219 -15.79 -7.82 2.33
CA SER A 219 -14.47 -7.40 2.81
C SER A 219 -14.16 -7.97 4.19
N LEU A 220 -15.13 -7.96 5.11
CA LEU A 220 -14.97 -8.54 6.46
C LEU A 220 -14.72 -10.06 6.42
N GLU A 221 -15.26 -10.74 5.43
CA GLU A 221 -15.13 -12.19 5.26
C GLU A 221 -13.84 -12.60 4.55
N LEU A 222 -13.45 -11.86 3.50
CA LEU A 222 -12.23 -12.14 2.72
C LEU A 222 -10.96 -11.75 3.47
N LYS A 223 -10.99 -10.65 4.23
CA LYS A 223 -9.84 -10.13 4.96
C LYS A 223 -9.12 -11.17 5.84
N PRO A 224 -9.80 -11.87 6.77
CA PRO A 224 -9.12 -12.85 7.63
C PRO A 224 -8.53 -14.02 6.83
N ILE A 225 -9.15 -14.42 5.72
CA ILE A 225 -8.63 -15.49 4.84
C ILE A 225 -7.33 -15.07 4.18
N LEU A 226 -7.35 -13.89 3.54
CA LEU A 226 -6.16 -13.36 2.88
C LEU A 226 -5.03 -13.13 3.88
N GLN A 227 -5.34 -12.62 5.06
CA GLN A 227 -4.38 -12.44 6.15
C GLN A 227 -3.77 -13.76 6.62
N THR A 228 -4.59 -14.79 6.89
CA THR A 228 -4.11 -16.10 7.32
C THR A 228 -3.21 -16.75 6.27
N LEU A 229 -3.63 -16.75 5.00
CA LEU A 229 -2.87 -17.37 3.92
C LEU A 229 -1.60 -16.60 3.57
N ALA A 230 -1.62 -15.27 3.61
CA ALA A 230 -0.45 -14.45 3.35
C ALA A 230 0.62 -14.61 4.44
N ASN A 231 0.21 -14.88 5.69
CA ASN A 231 1.12 -15.14 6.81
C ASN A 231 1.47 -16.62 6.99
N HIS A 232 0.99 -17.50 6.11
CA HIS A 232 1.27 -18.94 6.19
C HIS A 232 2.75 -19.23 5.83
N PRO A 233 3.44 -20.16 6.53
CA PRO A 233 4.83 -20.52 6.21
C PRO A 233 5.05 -20.91 4.74
N ASP A 234 4.05 -21.57 4.15
CA ASP A 234 4.05 -22.02 2.76
C ASP A 234 3.33 -21.07 1.79
N ALA A 235 3.15 -19.78 2.12
CA ALA A 235 2.42 -18.81 1.27
C ALA A 235 2.92 -18.80 -0.20
N LEU A 236 4.22 -19.03 -0.40
CA LEU A 236 4.85 -19.14 -1.72
C LEU A 236 4.38 -20.34 -2.54
N ASP A 237 3.94 -21.40 -1.90
CA ASP A 237 3.46 -22.62 -2.54
C ASP A 237 1.93 -22.65 -2.69
N ILE A 238 1.23 -21.64 -2.17
CA ILE A 238 -0.24 -21.55 -2.16
C ILE A 238 -0.77 -20.69 -3.31
N THR A 239 -1.81 -21.20 -3.97
CA THR A 239 -2.72 -20.42 -4.82
C THR A 239 -4.13 -20.45 -4.23
N LEU A 240 -4.68 -19.27 -3.96
CA LEU A 240 -6.08 -19.09 -3.66
C LEU A 240 -6.83 -18.75 -4.94
N LEU A 241 -7.80 -19.60 -5.28
CA LEU A 241 -8.70 -19.39 -6.40
C LEU A 241 -10.04 -18.86 -5.88
N LEU A 242 -10.56 -17.80 -6.51
CA LEU A 242 -11.85 -17.22 -6.19
C LEU A 242 -12.81 -17.45 -7.35
N ASP A 243 -13.92 -18.12 -7.07
CA ASP A 243 -15.04 -18.12 -8.00
C ASP A 243 -15.64 -16.72 -8.06
N ASN A 244 -15.79 -16.17 -9.26
CA ASN A 244 -16.43 -14.88 -9.50
C ASN A 244 -17.51 -14.97 -10.58
N ARG A 245 -18.17 -16.13 -10.73
CA ARG A 245 -19.11 -16.39 -11.84
C ARG A 245 -20.30 -15.43 -11.93
N ASN A 246 -20.61 -14.72 -10.84
CA ASN A 246 -21.73 -13.77 -10.77
C ASN A 246 -21.29 -12.29 -10.81
N LYS A 247 -20.00 -12.00 -11.05
CA LYS A 247 -19.44 -10.65 -11.21
C LYS A 247 -18.48 -10.59 -12.38
N THR A 248 -18.17 -9.38 -12.84
CA THR A 248 -17.05 -9.20 -13.79
C THR A 248 -15.71 -9.32 -13.07
N ASP A 249 -14.65 -9.67 -13.80
CA ASP A 249 -13.29 -9.70 -13.25
C ASP A 249 -12.89 -8.33 -12.68
N GLU A 250 -13.31 -7.24 -13.35
CA GLU A 250 -13.06 -5.85 -12.91
C GLU A 250 -13.69 -5.55 -11.54
N GLU A 251 -14.97 -5.89 -11.35
CA GLU A 251 -15.68 -5.67 -10.08
C GLU A 251 -15.13 -6.55 -8.95
N ALA A 252 -14.80 -7.80 -9.23
CA ALA A 252 -14.21 -8.70 -8.25
C ALA A 252 -12.80 -8.22 -7.84
N ASN A 253 -11.99 -7.79 -8.81
CA ASN A 253 -10.68 -7.21 -8.56
C ASN A 253 -10.77 -5.91 -7.74
N LEU A 254 -11.78 -5.05 -7.97
CA LEU A 254 -12.01 -3.84 -7.16
C LEU A 254 -12.22 -4.16 -5.68
N ILE A 255 -13.02 -5.16 -5.37
CA ILE A 255 -13.29 -5.59 -3.99
C ILE A 255 -12.06 -6.25 -3.37
N LEU A 256 -11.39 -7.15 -4.11
CA LEU A 256 -10.14 -7.74 -3.63
C LEU A 256 -9.08 -6.68 -3.37
N SER A 257 -9.08 -5.66 -4.20
CA SER A 257 -8.16 -4.56 -4.08
C SER A 257 -8.36 -3.78 -2.78
N SER A 258 -9.61 -3.43 -2.45
CA SER A 258 -9.90 -2.71 -1.21
C SER A 258 -9.47 -3.53 0.02
N VAL A 259 -9.78 -4.82 0.04
CA VAL A 259 -9.37 -5.74 1.13
C VAL A 259 -7.85 -5.81 1.28
N VAL A 260 -7.12 -5.94 0.17
CA VAL A 260 -5.65 -6.00 0.18
C VAL A 260 -5.04 -4.69 0.67
N MET A 261 -5.58 -3.55 0.24
CA MET A 261 -5.09 -2.24 0.68
C MET A 261 -5.33 -2.01 2.17
N ASP A 262 -6.49 -2.42 2.69
CA ASP A 262 -6.79 -2.36 4.11
C ASP A 262 -5.76 -3.17 4.93
N LEU A 263 -5.43 -4.39 4.50
CA LEU A 263 -4.41 -5.24 5.14
C LEU A 263 -3.02 -4.62 5.12
N LEU A 264 -2.64 -3.95 4.02
CA LEU A 264 -1.35 -3.26 3.90
C LEU A 264 -1.28 -2.04 4.83
N MET A 265 -2.37 -1.27 4.92
CA MET A 265 -2.44 -0.07 5.76
C MET A 265 -2.39 -0.39 7.25
N GLU A 266 -2.93 -1.55 7.66
CA GLU A 266 -2.87 -2.02 9.04
C GLU A 266 -1.47 -2.57 9.41
N GLY A 267 -0.60 -2.79 8.43
CA GLY A 267 0.75 -3.34 8.63
C GLY A 267 0.73 -4.83 9.00
N GLU A 268 -0.40 -5.51 8.76
CA GLU A 268 -0.62 -6.91 9.13
C GLU A 268 -0.13 -7.89 8.06
N VAL A 269 0.21 -7.38 6.86
CA VAL A 269 0.74 -8.16 5.74
C VAL A 269 1.83 -7.36 5.04
N SER A 270 2.99 -7.96 4.83
CA SER A 270 3.93 -7.48 3.80
C SER A 270 3.48 -8.08 2.47
N LEU A 271 3.18 -7.30 1.44
CA LEU A 271 2.90 -7.82 0.10
C LEU A 271 3.94 -7.28 -0.87
N GLY A 272 4.95 -8.10 -1.15
CA GLY A 272 5.95 -7.90 -2.20
C GLY A 272 5.83 -8.95 -3.32
N SER A 273 6.79 -9.01 -4.23
CA SER A 273 6.78 -9.94 -5.38
C SER A 273 6.98 -11.44 -5.04
N GLU A 274 7.10 -11.80 -3.76
CA GLU A 274 7.29 -13.17 -3.26
C GLU A 274 6.14 -13.63 -2.32
N HIS A 275 4.87 -13.54 -2.74
CA HIS A 275 3.71 -13.75 -1.83
C HIS A 275 2.63 -14.70 -2.41
N LEU A 276 1.59 -14.93 -1.60
CA LEU A 276 0.39 -15.72 -1.91
C LEU A 276 -0.13 -15.42 -3.32
N GLU A 277 -0.35 -16.47 -4.13
CA GLU A 277 -1.01 -16.28 -5.43
C GLU A 277 -2.52 -16.19 -5.26
N ILE A 278 -3.14 -15.19 -5.86
CA ILE A 278 -4.60 -15.04 -5.89
C ILE A 278 -5.05 -14.98 -7.36
N THR A 279 -6.08 -15.74 -7.72
CA THR A 279 -6.60 -15.75 -9.09
C THR A 279 -8.11 -15.91 -9.13
N LEU A 280 -8.75 -15.23 -10.08
CA LEU A 280 -10.18 -15.38 -10.38
C LEU A 280 -10.41 -16.55 -11.34
N ILE A 281 -11.51 -17.29 -11.18
CA ILE A 281 -11.86 -18.44 -12.04
C ILE A 281 -12.80 -18.05 -13.21
N GLY A 282 -13.47 -16.89 -13.18
CA GLY A 282 -14.23 -16.28 -14.27
C GLY A 282 -15.55 -16.97 -14.69
N GLN A 283 -16.42 -16.24 -15.41
CA GLN A 283 -17.74 -16.72 -15.89
C GLN A 283 -17.67 -17.76 -17.02
N GLY A 284 -16.53 -17.91 -17.71
CA GLY A 284 -16.39 -18.72 -18.94
C GLY A 284 -15.95 -20.18 -18.75
N ASN A 285 -15.74 -20.63 -17.51
CA ASN A 285 -14.92 -21.82 -17.22
C ASN A 285 -15.67 -23.07 -16.76
N SER A 286 -16.97 -23.20 -17.06
CA SER A 286 -17.76 -24.41 -16.73
C SER A 286 -17.13 -25.70 -17.26
N ASN A 287 -16.43 -25.64 -18.40
CA ASN A 287 -15.73 -26.78 -18.99
C ASN A 287 -14.34 -27.06 -18.37
N GLN A 288 -13.81 -26.19 -17.49
CA GLN A 288 -12.50 -26.36 -16.87
C GLN A 288 -12.55 -27.08 -15.52
N TRP A 289 -13.68 -27.01 -14.81
CA TRP A 289 -13.86 -27.65 -13.50
C TRP A 289 -13.49 -29.14 -13.44
N PRO A 290 -13.85 -30.00 -14.43
CA PRO A 290 -13.44 -31.40 -14.41
C PRO A 290 -11.92 -31.62 -14.40
N VAL A 291 -11.16 -30.68 -14.98
CA VAL A 291 -9.69 -30.72 -15.03
C VAL A 291 -9.08 -29.99 -13.82
N LEU A 292 -9.79 -29.03 -13.24
CA LEU A 292 -9.35 -28.24 -12.08
C LEU A 292 -9.55 -28.99 -10.76
N LEU A 293 -10.69 -29.67 -10.58
CA LEU A 293 -11.05 -30.39 -9.34
C LEU A 293 -9.93 -31.32 -8.83
N PRO A 294 -9.27 -32.16 -9.67
CA PRO A 294 -8.19 -33.03 -9.20
C PRO A 294 -6.92 -32.28 -8.76
N ARG A 295 -6.81 -30.99 -9.05
CA ARG A 295 -5.65 -30.15 -8.71
C ARG A 295 -5.90 -29.24 -7.50
N LEU A 296 -7.14 -29.19 -7.01
CA LEU A 296 -7.53 -28.46 -5.81
C LEU A 296 -7.34 -29.36 -4.58
N LEU A 297 -6.64 -28.83 -3.58
CA LEU A 297 -6.49 -29.49 -2.28
C LEU A 297 -7.83 -29.48 -1.52
N GLY A 298 -8.54 -28.36 -1.56
CA GLY A 298 -9.89 -28.26 -1.04
C GLY A 298 -10.45 -26.84 -1.09
N ARG A 299 -11.60 -26.66 -0.47
CA ARG A 299 -12.26 -25.36 -0.34
C ARG A 299 -12.12 -24.80 1.07
N ILE A 300 -11.99 -23.48 1.19
CA ILE A 300 -12.05 -22.79 2.48
C ILE A 300 -13.48 -22.31 2.68
N GLN A 301 -14.05 -22.63 3.85
CA GLN A 301 -15.42 -22.27 4.18
C GLN A 301 -15.55 -20.77 4.46
N LEU A 302 -16.47 -20.12 3.77
CA LEU A 302 -16.95 -18.77 4.10
C LEU A 302 -18.21 -18.86 4.98
N GLU A 303 -18.54 -17.80 5.71
CA GLU A 303 -19.80 -17.68 6.44
C GLU A 303 -20.98 -17.62 5.46
N ASN A 304 -20.81 -16.92 4.34
CA ASN A 304 -21.78 -16.73 3.26
C ASN A 304 -21.18 -17.18 1.92
N GLU A 305 -21.21 -18.50 1.67
CA GLU A 305 -20.77 -19.09 0.40
C GLU A 305 -21.89 -19.14 -0.65
N ASP A 306 -21.53 -18.95 -1.92
CA ASP A 306 -22.42 -19.24 -3.04
C ASP A 306 -22.59 -20.76 -3.23
N GLN A 307 -23.63 -21.30 -2.58
CA GLN A 307 -23.98 -22.72 -2.63
C GLN A 307 -24.34 -23.18 -4.06
N THR A 308 -24.83 -22.28 -4.91
CA THR A 308 -25.15 -22.61 -6.30
C THR A 308 -23.86 -22.82 -7.09
N ALA A 309 -22.90 -21.91 -6.92
CA ALA A 309 -21.58 -22.02 -7.57
C ALA A 309 -20.83 -23.30 -7.14
N ILE A 310 -20.90 -23.66 -5.85
CA ILE A 310 -20.31 -24.90 -5.33
C ILE A 310 -20.94 -26.14 -5.98
N ALA A 311 -22.28 -26.20 -6.03
CA ALA A 311 -22.99 -27.35 -6.60
C ALA A 311 -22.72 -27.51 -8.11
N GLU A 312 -22.73 -26.40 -8.86
CA GLU A 312 -22.52 -26.43 -10.31
C GLU A 312 -21.07 -26.77 -10.70
N SER A 313 -20.10 -26.35 -9.89
CA SER A 313 -18.69 -26.71 -10.05
C SER A 313 -18.35 -28.12 -9.58
N LYS A 314 -19.27 -28.79 -8.86
CA LYS A 314 -19.05 -30.06 -8.13
C LYS A 314 -17.95 -29.96 -7.07
N ALA A 315 -17.71 -28.77 -6.56
CA ALA A 315 -16.72 -28.51 -5.51
C ALA A 315 -17.21 -28.96 -4.13
N ASP A 316 -18.48 -29.36 -4.00
CA ASP A 316 -19.03 -30.01 -2.81
C ASP A 316 -18.31 -31.32 -2.44
N GLN A 317 -17.63 -31.93 -3.40
CA GLN A 317 -16.84 -33.16 -3.24
C GLN A 317 -15.44 -32.91 -2.65
N LEU A 318 -14.99 -31.65 -2.60
CA LEU A 318 -13.68 -31.28 -2.08
C LEU A 318 -13.68 -31.27 -0.54
N PRO A 319 -12.53 -31.56 0.09
CA PRO A 319 -12.33 -31.28 1.51
C PRO A 319 -12.67 -29.82 1.84
N CYS A 320 -13.39 -29.61 2.93
CA CYS A 320 -13.78 -28.29 3.42
C CYS A 320 -12.96 -27.94 4.66
N TYR A 321 -12.24 -26.82 4.60
CA TYR A 321 -11.39 -26.33 5.68
C TYR A 321 -12.01 -25.09 6.31
N SER A 322 -12.04 -25.03 7.64
CA SER A 322 -12.27 -23.77 8.35
C SER A 322 -10.96 -23.00 8.47
N LEU A 323 -11.06 -21.68 8.68
CA LEU A 323 -9.88 -20.81 8.82
C LEU A 323 -8.92 -21.29 9.92
N ASP A 324 -9.46 -21.78 11.05
CA ASP A 324 -8.68 -22.26 12.20
C ASP A 324 -7.79 -23.46 11.87
N CYS A 325 -8.18 -24.28 10.88
CA CYS A 325 -7.41 -25.45 10.46
C CYS A 325 -6.22 -25.09 9.55
N LEU A 326 -6.22 -23.90 8.95
CA LEU A 326 -5.22 -23.48 7.97
C LEU A 326 -3.93 -22.96 8.61
N ASN A 327 -3.91 -22.68 9.92
CA ASN A 327 -2.76 -22.06 10.58
C ASN A 327 -1.55 -23.01 10.75
N TRP A 328 -1.72 -24.34 10.63
CA TRP A 328 -0.65 -25.31 10.95
C TRP A 328 -0.73 -26.67 10.22
N GLN A 329 -1.57 -26.81 9.18
CA GLN A 329 -1.73 -28.07 8.47
C GLN A 329 -1.86 -27.90 6.96
N PHE A 330 -0.81 -28.34 6.24
CA PHE A 330 -0.88 -28.83 4.86
C PHE A 330 0.11 -29.99 4.67
#